data_AF-A0A947WSL1-F1
#
_entry.id   AF-A0A947WSL1-F1
#
_cell.length_a   1.000
_cell.length_b   1.000
_cell.length_c   1.000
_cell.angle_alpha   90.00
_cell.angle_beta   90.00
_cell.angle_gamma   90.00
#
_symmetry.space_group_name_H-M   'P 1'
#
loop_
_entity.id
_entity.type
_entity.pdbx_description
1 polymer ?
#
loop_
_entity_poly.entity_id
_entity_poly.type
_entity_poly.pdbx_seq_one_letter_code
_entity_poly.pdbx_strand_id
1 'polypeptide(L)'
;MSWNPEKTLVFRLIAAGHMVRRAVQAPLEAFRLKPGDDAILIALSVLPDLTVDDLLAATGLNVAELARRLRHMEALGLVETTQAEVVLTASGTRLAASLMALWQDIDEIVAANVAGPVARNMRKSLKRIAESLAPEVPVAIDPDA
;
A
#
# COMPACT_ATOMS: atom_id res chain seq x y z
N MET A 1 8.08 -36.88 4.61
CA MET A 1 6.97 -35.91 4.67
C MET A 1 7.12 -35.02 3.44
N SER A 2 6.19 -35.04 2.49
CA SER A 2 6.28 -34.19 1.29
C SER A 2 5.94 -32.75 1.66
N TRP A 3 6.73 -31.80 1.18
CA TRP A 3 6.46 -30.38 1.34
C TRP A 3 5.14 -30.04 0.63
N ASN A 4 4.18 -29.45 1.36
CA ASN A 4 2.92 -28.99 0.79
C ASN A 4 2.89 -27.44 0.84
N PRO A 5 2.99 -26.75 -0.32
CA PRO A 5 3.02 -25.29 -0.37
C PRO A 5 1.78 -24.64 0.25
N GLU A 6 0.59 -25.24 0.13
CA GLU A 6 -0.68 -24.68 0.60
C GLU A 6 -0.79 -24.62 2.15
N LYS A 7 0.05 -25.40 2.83
CA LYS A 7 0.16 -25.41 4.29
C LYS A 7 1.23 -24.47 4.81
N THR A 8 2.00 -23.82 3.94
CA THR A 8 3.05 -22.87 4.35
C THR A 8 2.44 -21.56 4.83
N LEU A 9 3.13 -20.91 5.77
CA LEU A 9 2.78 -19.58 6.25
C LEU A 9 2.77 -18.55 5.11
N VAL A 10 3.74 -18.65 4.18
CA VAL A 10 3.85 -17.77 3.02
C VAL A 10 2.62 -17.87 2.12
N PHE A 11 2.18 -19.09 1.80
CA PHE A 11 0.99 -19.28 0.98
C PHE A 11 -0.27 -18.72 1.65
N ARG A 12 -0.46 -18.97 2.96
CA ARG A 12 -1.59 -18.42 3.72
C ARG A 12 -1.57 -16.90 3.78
N LEU A 13 -0.38 -16.30 3.92
CA LEU A 13 -0.20 -14.85 3.91
C LEU A 13 -0.55 -14.26 2.53
N ILE A 14 -0.07 -14.86 1.44
CA ILE A 14 -0.38 -14.44 0.07
C ILE A 14 -1.89 -14.57 -0.19
N ALA A 15 -2.49 -15.69 0.16
CA ALA A 15 -3.92 -15.94 -0.06
C ALA A 15 -4.80 -14.93 0.71
N ALA A 16 -4.51 -14.71 2.01
CA ALA A 16 -5.23 -13.73 2.82
C ALA A 16 -5.03 -12.30 2.30
N GLY A 17 -3.79 -11.92 1.98
CA GLY A 17 -3.48 -10.62 1.39
C GLY A 17 -4.16 -10.40 0.04
N HIS A 18 -4.27 -11.46 -0.79
CA HIS A 18 -4.99 -11.38 -2.06
C HIS A 18 -6.49 -11.16 -1.86
N MET A 19 -7.13 -11.82 -0.88
CA MET A 19 -8.55 -11.59 -0.57
C MET A 19 -8.81 -10.18 -0.06
N VAL A 20 -7.96 -9.68 0.86
CA VAL A 20 -8.04 -8.28 1.35
C VAL A 20 -7.86 -7.30 0.18
N ARG A 21 -6.87 -7.55 -0.68
CA ARG A 21 -6.63 -6.73 -1.88
C ARG A 21 -7.83 -6.72 -2.83
N ARG A 22 -8.50 -7.85 -3.02
CA ARG A 22 -9.71 -7.92 -3.85
C ARG A 22 -10.88 -7.14 -3.23
N ALA A 23 -11.00 -7.14 -1.90
CA ALA A 23 -12.04 -6.37 -1.21
C ALA A 23 -11.87 -4.86 -1.42
N VAL A 24 -10.63 -4.35 -1.45
CA VAL A 24 -10.36 -2.93 -1.76
C VAL A 24 -10.40 -2.59 -3.25
N GLN A 25 -10.37 -3.58 -4.15
CA GLN A 25 -10.17 -3.35 -5.58
C GLN A 25 -11.37 -2.72 -6.28
N ALA A 26 -12.60 -3.15 -5.98
CA ALA A 26 -13.79 -2.66 -6.67
C ALA A 26 -14.00 -1.13 -6.52
N PRO A 27 -13.81 -0.54 -5.33
CA PRO A 27 -13.84 0.91 -5.17
C PRO A 27 -12.74 1.63 -5.95
N LEU A 28 -11.53 1.08 -6.03
CA LEU A 28 -10.44 1.69 -6.79
C LEU A 28 -10.74 1.73 -8.29
N GLU A 29 -11.27 0.63 -8.83
CA GLU A 29 -11.65 0.55 -10.25
C GLU A 29 -12.74 1.57 -10.61
N ALA A 30 -13.70 1.83 -9.72
CA ALA A 30 -14.72 2.85 -9.92
C ALA A 30 -14.14 4.26 -10.12
N PHE A 31 -12.99 4.55 -9.50
CA PHE A 31 -12.25 5.80 -9.64
C PHE A 31 -11.08 5.71 -10.63
N ARG A 32 -11.00 4.63 -11.42
CA ARG A 32 -9.91 4.33 -12.37
C ARG A 32 -8.53 4.22 -11.70
N LEU A 33 -8.49 4.01 -10.39
CA LEU A 33 -7.27 3.83 -9.63
C LEU A 33 -6.74 2.41 -9.76
N LYS A 34 -5.42 2.26 -9.74
CA LYS A 34 -4.73 0.98 -9.72
C LYS A 34 -4.52 0.54 -8.26
N PRO A 35 -4.44 -0.77 -7.97
CA PRO A 35 -4.05 -1.23 -6.64
C PRO A 35 -2.73 -0.61 -6.19
N GLY A 36 -2.70 -0.05 -4.97
CA GLY A 36 -1.56 0.70 -4.42
C GLY A 36 -1.68 2.23 -4.59
N ASP A 37 -2.61 2.72 -5.42
CA ASP A 37 -2.90 4.16 -5.53
C ASP A 37 -3.57 4.70 -4.26
N ASP A 38 -4.36 3.88 -3.59
CA ASP A 38 -4.95 4.14 -2.28
C ASP A 38 -3.90 4.43 -1.21
N ALA A 39 -2.79 3.68 -1.21
CA ALA A 39 -1.71 3.90 -0.24
C ALA A 39 -1.12 5.31 -0.37
N ILE A 40 -0.98 5.83 -1.60
CA ILE A 40 -0.50 7.20 -1.85
C ILE A 40 -1.53 8.21 -1.34
N LEU A 41 -2.80 8.07 -1.73
CA LEU A 41 -3.85 9.02 -1.34
C LEU A 41 -4.08 9.05 0.18
N ILE A 42 -4.06 7.89 0.83
CA ILE A 42 -4.18 7.78 2.29
C ILE A 42 -2.96 8.41 2.96
N ALA A 43 -1.74 8.13 2.50
CA ALA A 43 -0.53 8.72 3.06
C ALA A 43 -0.57 10.25 3.01
N LEU A 44 -0.91 10.82 1.85
CA LEU A 44 -1.07 12.26 1.65
C LEU A 44 -2.20 12.88 2.50
N SER A 45 -3.22 12.09 2.87
CA SER A 45 -4.31 12.60 3.72
C SER A 45 -3.98 12.60 5.21
N VAL A 46 -3.08 11.73 5.65
CA VAL A 46 -2.71 11.57 7.07
C VAL A 46 -1.53 12.45 7.43
N LEU A 47 -0.59 12.64 6.50
CA LEU A 47 0.63 13.41 6.70
C LEU A 47 0.62 14.59 5.73
N PRO A 48 0.31 15.82 6.20
CA PRO A 48 0.51 17.00 5.37
C PRO A 48 1.99 17.14 5.02
N ASP A 49 2.28 17.65 3.83
CA ASP A 49 3.63 18.00 3.36
C ASP A 49 4.59 16.82 3.15
N LEU A 50 4.07 15.65 2.77
CA LEU A 50 4.92 14.51 2.40
C LEU A 50 5.79 14.85 1.18
N THR A 51 7.08 14.61 1.32
CA THR A 51 8.02 14.65 0.19
C THR A 51 7.86 13.43 -0.70
N VAL A 52 8.43 13.48 -1.91
CA VAL A 52 8.50 12.31 -2.80
C VAL A 52 9.24 11.15 -2.12
N ASP A 53 10.28 11.42 -1.35
CA ASP A 53 11.07 10.39 -0.65
C ASP A 53 10.25 9.69 0.44
N ASP A 54 9.41 10.44 1.17
CA ASP A 54 8.51 9.85 2.15
C ASP A 54 7.46 8.94 1.50
N LEU A 55 6.94 9.34 0.32
CA LEU A 55 6.02 8.51 -0.45
C LEU A 55 6.68 7.23 -0.97
N LEU A 56 7.94 7.29 -1.39
CA LEU A 56 8.70 6.09 -1.79
C LEU A 56 8.85 5.13 -0.60
N ALA A 57 9.22 5.65 0.57
CA ALA A 57 9.34 4.86 1.79
C ALA A 57 7.99 4.26 2.23
N ALA A 58 6.91 5.01 2.15
CA ALA A 58 5.58 4.59 2.58
C ALA A 58 4.95 3.53 1.65
N THR A 59 5.23 3.61 0.35
CA THR A 59 4.55 2.77 -0.66
C THR A 59 5.40 1.59 -1.14
N GLY A 60 6.72 1.63 -0.91
CA GLY A 60 7.66 0.64 -1.46
C GLY A 60 7.78 0.69 -2.98
N LEU A 61 7.27 1.74 -3.62
CA LEU A 61 7.43 1.96 -5.05
C LEU A 61 8.84 2.48 -5.35
N ASN A 62 9.33 2.23 -6.55
CA ASN A 62 10.51 2.93 -7.06
C ASN A 62 10.12 4.29 -7.65
N VAL A 63 11.12 5.16 -7.85
CA VAL A 63 10.95 6.54 -8.36
C VAL A 63 10.13 6.59 -9.65
N ALA A 64 10.44 5.71 -10.62
CA ALA A 64 9.77 5.72 -11.92
C ALA A 64 8.29 5.33 -11.80
N GLU A 65 7.99 4.32 -11.00
CA GLU A 65 6.62 3.85 -10.76
C GLU A 65 5.81 4.89 -9.98
N LEU A 66 6.38 5.49 -8.92
CA LEU A 66 5.73 6.57 -8.18
C LEU A 66 5.43 7.76 -9.10
N ALA A 67 6.41 8.23 -9.88
CA ALA A 67 6.21 9.34 -10.81
C ALA A 67 5.12 9.03 -11.86
N ARG A 68 5.05 7.79 -12.35
CA ARG A 68 3.99 7.34 -13.27
C ARG A 68 2.61 7.36 -12.60
N ARG A 69 2.53 7.01 -11.32
CA ARG A 69 1.29 6.99 -10.53
C ARG A 69 0.81 8.42 -10.24
N LEU A 70 1.70 9.30 -9.81
CA LEU A 70 1.39 10.70 -9.52
C LEU A 70 0.87 11.44 -10.77
N ARG A 71 1.54 11.29 -11.92
CA ARG A 71 1.03 11.87 -13.19
C ARG A 71 -0.37 11.39 -13.56
N HIS A 72 -0.67 10.11 -13.28
CA HIS A 72 -2.00 9.58 -13.53
C HIS A 72 -3.05 10.17 -12.58
N MET A 73 -2.73 10.31 -11.29
CA MET A 73 -3.61 10.95 -10.30
C MET A 73 -3.82 12.44 -10.57
N GLU A 74 -2.79 13.13 -11.04
CA GLU A 74 -2.86 14.53 -11.45
C GLU A 74 -3.78 14.69 -12.67
N ALA A 75 -3.68 13.80 -13.65
CA ALA A 75 -4.61 13.78 -14.79
C ALA A 75 -6.07 13.49 -14.39
N LEU A 76 -6.30 12.84 -13.24
CA LEU A 76 -7.63 12.63 -12.64
C LEU A 76 -8.06 13.80 -11.74
N GLY A 77 -7.22 14.82 -11.56
CA GLY A 77 -7.49 15.97 -10.69
C GLY A 77 -7.50 15.61 -9.21
N LEU A 78 -6.79 14.56 -8.79
CA LEU A 78 -6.75 14.09 -7.40
C LEU A 78 -5.57 14.67 -6.61
N VAL A 79 -4.46 14.95 -7.29
CA VAL A 79 -3.26 15.52 -6.68
C VAL A 79 -2.73 16.67 -7.53
N GLU A 80 -1.98 17.57 -6.91
CA GLU A 80 -1.13 18.56 -7.56
C GLU A 80 0.32 18.27 -7.17
N THR A 81 1.20 18.17 -8.17
CA THR A 81 2.62 17.89 -7.95
C THR A 81 3.46 19.11 -8.27
N THR A 82 4.30 19.54 -7.32
CA THR A 82 5.33 20.56 -7.53
C THR A 82 6.72 19.90 -7.52
N GLN A 83 7.78 20.67 -7.70
CA GLN A 83 9.15 20.14 -7.59
C GLN A 83 9.51 19.65 -6.18
N ALA A 84 8.83 20.13 -5.14
CA ALA A 84 9.16 19.84 -3.75
C ALA A 84 8.10 18.97 -3.05
N GLU A 85 6.83 19.08 -3.45
CA GLU A 85 5.69 18.59 -2.69
C GLU A 85 4.62 17.97 -3.57
N VAL A 86 3.90 17.02 -2.99
CA VAL A 86 2.68 16.45 -3.57
C VAL A 86 1.53 16.75 -2.60
N VAL A 87 0.47 17.38 -3.10
CA VAL A 87 -0.70 17.74 -2.28
C VAL A 87 -1.99 17.18 -2.85
N LEU A 88 -2.94 16.85 -1.98
CA LEU A 88 -4.29 16.44 -2.41
C LEU A 88 -5.09 17.67 -2.86
N THR A 89 -5.80 17.53 -3.99
CA THR A 89 -6.84 18.50 -4.33
C THR A 89 -8.06 18.29 -3.43
N ALA A 90 -9.05 19.21 -3.47
CA ALA A 90 -10.33 18.98 -2.80
C ALA A 90 -11.03 17.68 -3.24
N SER A 91 -10.83 17.25 -4.49
CA SER A 91 -11.33 15.97 -4.99
C SER A 91 -10.55 14.79 -4.40
N GLY A 92 -9.22 14.89 -4.39
CA GLY A 92 -8.34 13.92 -3.77
C GLY A 92 -8.63 13.71 -2.28
N THR A 93 -8.83 14.79 -1.52
CA THR A 93 -9.15 14.72 -0.09
C THR A 93 -10.46 13.98 0.17
N ARG A 94 -11.52 14.26 -0.62
CA ARG A 94 -12.79 13.54 -0.50
C ARG A 94 -12.62 12.05 -0.81
N LEU A 95 -11.89 11.72 -1.87
CA LEU A 95 -11.64 10.35 -2.25
C LEU A 95 -10.80 9.60 -1.19
N ALA A 96 -9.75 10.23 -0.67
CA ALA A 96 -8.92 9.67 0.39
C ALA A 96 -9.75 9.38 1.65
N ALA A 97 -10.68 10.27 2.04
CA ALA A 97 -11.59 10.02 3.14
C ALA A 97 -12.51 8.80 2.89
N SER A 98 -13.06 8.67 1.67
CA SER A 98 -13.86 7.49 1.29
C SER A 98 -13.04 6.20 1.30
N LEU A 99 -11.80 6.24 0.81
CA LEU A 99 -10.89 5.10 0.84
C LEU A 99 -10.50 4.73 2.27
N MET A 100 -10.27 5.71 3.14
CA MET A 100 -9.94 5.46 4.54
C MET A 100 -11.10 4.81 5.30
N ALA A 101 -12.35 5.23 5.03
CA ALA A 101 -13.54 4.58 5.58
C ALA A 101 -13.66 3.12 5.12
N LEU A 102 -13.44 2.86 3.81
CA LEU A 102 -13.41 1.49 3.29
C LEU A 102 -12.33 0.63 3.96
N TRP A 103 -11.13 1.19 4.15
CA TRP A 103 -10.05 0.50 4.85
C TRP A 103 -10.42 0.19 6.30
N GLN A 104 -11.13 1.09 6.98
CA GLN A 104 -11.63 0.85 8.33
C GLN A 104 -12.66 -0.28 8.37
N ASP A 105 -13.64 -0.30 7.46
CA ASP A 105 -14.64 -1.38 7.38
C ASP A 105 -13.97 -2.76 7.19
N ILE A 106 -12.93 -2.80 6.34
CA ILE A 106 -12.16 -4.04 6.12
C ILE A 106 -11.34 -4.41 7.35
N ASP A 107 -10.71 -3.44 8.02
CA ASP A 107 -9.99 -3.69 9.27
C ASP A 107 -10.92 -4.23 10.36
N GLU A 108 -12.15 -3.73 10.45
CA GLU A 108 -13.17 -4.24 11.39
C GLU A 108 -13.55 -5.71 11.09
N ILE A 109 -13.74 -6.07 9.82
CA ILE A 109 -13.98 -7.47 9.40
C ILE A 109 -12.80 -8.37 9.80
N VAL A 110 -11.56 -7.91 9.59
CA VAL A 110 -10.36 -8.66 9.98
C VAL A 110 -10.23 -8.76 11.49
N ALA A 111 -10.45 -7.66 12.22
CA ALA A 111 -10.35 -7.57 13.67
C ALA A 111 -11.37 -8.47 14.38
N ALA A 112 -12.56 -8.66 13.78
CA ALA A 112 -13.56 -9.61 14.28
C ALA A 112 -13.03 -11.06 14.31
N ASN A 113 -12.06 -11.40 13.46
CA ASN A 113 -11.45 -12.73 13.38
C ASN A 113 -10.12 -12.83 14.13
N VAL A 114 -9.43 -11.69 14.34
CA VAL A 114 -8.15 -11.63 15.04
C VAL A 114 -8.14 -10.44 16.00
N ALA A 115 -8.41 -10.69 17.28
CA ALA A 115 -8.52 -9.65 18.31
C ALA A 115 -7.48 -9.78 19.44
N GLY A 116 -7.38 -8.73 20.26
CA GLY A 116 -6.61 -8.76 21.51
C GLY A 116 -5.09 -8.98 21.33
N PRO A 117 -4.44 -9.78 22.19
CA PRO A 117 -3.00 -10.03 22.12
C PRO A 117 -2.54 -10.66 20.80
N VAL A 118 -3.39 -11.48 20.17
CA VAL A 118 -3.08 -12.15 18.88
C VAL A 118 -2.94 -11.11 17.78
N ALA A 119 -3.87 -10.15 17.68
CA ALA A 119 -3.82 -9.06 16.71
C ALA A 119 -2.54 -8.22 16.87
N ARG A 120 -2.17 -7.91 18.11
CA ARG A 120 -0.95 -7.15 18.42
C ARG A 120 0.31 -7.90 17.98
N ASN A 121 0.39 -9.19 18.28
CA ASN A 121 1.53 -10.01 17.90
C ASN A 121 1.60 -10.22 16.38
N MET A 122 0.44 -10.41 15.72
CA MET A 122 0.36 -10.53 14.27
C MET A 122 0.85 -9.27 13.57
N ARG A 123 0.43 -8.07 14.00
CA ARG A 123 0.95 -6.80 13.47
C ARG A 123 2.47 -6.67 13.60
N LYS A 124 3.02 -7.03 14.77
CA LYS A 124 4.48 -7.02 14.99
C LYS A 124 5.20 -7.99 14.06
N SER A 125 4.68 -9.21 13.92
CA SER A 125 5.26 -10.23 13.03
C SER A 125 5.20 -9.81 11.57
N LEU A 126 4.06 -9.30 11.11
CA LEU A 126 3.89 -8.80 9.74
C LEU A 126 4.86 -7.66 9.42
N LYS A 127 5.04 -6.71 10.35
CA LYS A 127 6.03 -5.63 10.21
C LYS A 127 7.44 -6.18 10.01
N ARG A 128 7.90 -7.09 10.89
CA ARG A 128 9.23 -7.70 10.76
C ARG A 128 9.41 -8.50 9.48
N ILE A 129 8.37 -9.20 9.03
CA ILE A 129 8.38 -9.93 7.76
C ILE A 129 8.55 -8.94 6.60
N ALA A 130 7.79 -7.84 6.58
CA ALA A 130 7.92 -6.82 5.54
C ALA A 130 9.32 -6.19 5.55
N GLU A 131 9.87 -5.85 6.71
CA GLU A 131 11.24 -5.33 6.86
C GLU A 131 12.30 -6.33 6.36
N SER A 132 12.10 -7.64 6.59
CA SER A 132 13.04 -8.68 6.17
C SER A 132 12.96 -9.00 4.67
N LEU A 133 11.88 -8.59 3.99
CA LEU A 133 11.64 -8.84 2.56
C LEU A 133 11.75 -7.57 1.71
N ALA A 134 11.79 -6.39 2.34
CA ALA A 134 12.05 -5.14 1.65
C ALA A 134 13.42 -5.25 0.96
N PRO A 135 13.53 -4.94 -0.34
CA PRO A 135 14.81 -5.01 -1.02
C PRO A 135 15.79 -4.08 -0.31
N GLU A 136 16.96 -4.60 0.08
CA GLU A 136 18.12 -3.73 0.27
C GLU A 136 18.34 -2.99 -1.06
N VAL A 137 18.66 -1.70 -0.97
CA VAL A 137 19.09 -0.85 -2.09
C VAL A 137 19.89 -1.68 -3.10
N PRO A 138 19.54 -1.67 -4.39
CA PRO A 138 20.04 -2.66 -5.34
C PRO A 138 21.57 -2.67 -5.35
N VAL A 139 22.16 -3.78 -4.88
CA VAL A 139 23.51 -4.14 -5.27
C VAL A 139 23.43 -4.33 -6.79
N ALA A 140 24.18 -3.50 -7.52
CA ALA A 140 24.39 -3.70 -8.93
C ALA A 140 24.86 -5.15 -9.12
N ILE A 141 24.01 -5.99 -9.71
CA ILE A 141 24.47 -7.26 -10.24
C ILE A 141 25.30 -6.85 -11.45
N ASP A 142 26.62 -6.88 -11.29
CA ASP A 142 27.54 -6.87 -12.40
C ASP A 142 27.20 -8.09 -13.27
N PRO A 143 26.73 -7.92 -14.52
CA PRO A 143 26.39 -9.03 -15.38
C PRO A 143 27.61 -9.87 -15.78
N ASP A 144 28.84 -9.47 -15.41
CA ASP A 144 30.09 -10.14 -15.77
C ASP A 144 30.95 -10.62 -14.58
N ALA A 145 30.40 -10.77 -13.36
CA ALA A 145 31.11 -11.31 -12.19
C ALA A 145 31.00 -12.84 -11.99
#